data_AF-A0A9D4UUZ7-F1
#
_entry.id   AF-A0A9D4UUZ7-F1
#
_cell.length_a   1.000
_cell.length_b   1.000
_cell.length_c   1.000
_cell.angle_alpha   90.00
_cell.angle_beta   90.00
_cell.angle_gamma   90.00
#
_symmetry.space_group_name_H-M   'P 1'
#
loop_
_entity.id
_entity.type
_entity.pdbx_description
1 polymer ?
#
loop_
_entity_poly.entity_id
_entity_poly.type
_entity_poly.pdbx_seq_one_letter_code
_entity_poly.pdbx_strand_id
1 'polypeptide(L)'
;MNHMMQVAERALFLWNNDHIVSLAAQNRSVILPVIYSALEKNTRGHWNQAVHSLTLNARKMFLEMDQELFQECKRRYEEEEVKARLAQERRELTWQRLEVVASKSMPSQAVMVRN
;
A
#
# COMPACT_ATOMS: atom_id res chain seq x y z
N MET A 1 -2.40 -14.63 -14.61
CA MET A 1 -3.35 -13.87 -13.77
C MET A 1 -3.98 -14.68 -12.64
N ASN A 2 -4.19 -16.00 -12.78
CA ASN A 2 -4.92 -16.82 -11.79
C ASN A 2 -4.15 -17.20 -10.50
N HIS A 3 -2.82 -17.27 -10.52
CA HIS A 3 -2.06 -17.72 -9.33
C HIS A 3 -2.03 -16.71 -8.18
N MET A 4 -1.91 -15.41 -8.46
CA MET A 4 -1.94 -14.36 -7.42
C MET A 4 -3.26 -14.32 -6.66
N MET A 5 -4.36 -14.68 -7.33
CA MET A 5 -5.70 -14.74 -6.75
C MET A 5 -5.83 -15.87 -5.72
N GLN A 6 -5.35 -17.06 -6.07
CA GLN A 6 -5.35 -18.23 -5.17
C GLN A 6 -4.47 -18.00 -3.93
N VAL A 7 -3.35 -17.29 -4.08
CA VAL A 7 -2.47 -16.93 -2.95
C VAL A 7 -3.19 -15.98 -1.99
N ALA A 8 -3.78 -14.89 -2.51
CA ALA A 8 -4.48 -13.91 -1.68
C ALA A 8 -5.70 -14.51 -0.97
N GLU A 9 -6.49 -15.31 -1.71
CA GLU A 9 -7.63 -16.03 -1.17
C GLU A 9 -7.20 -16.97 -0.04
N ARG A 10 -6.21 -17.83 -0.27
CA ARG A 10 -5.74 -18.80 0.74
C ARG A 10 -5.14 -18.13 1.96
N ALA A 11 -4.43 -17.01 1.80
CA ALA A 11 -3.91 -16.22 2.90
C ALA A 11 -5.04 -15.60 3.74
N LEU A 12 -6.07 -15.03 3.11
CA LEU A 12 -7.22 -14.45 3.82
C LEU A 12 -8.11 -15.51 4.49
N PHE A 13 -8.16 -16.73 3.94
CA PHE A 13 -8.86 -17.85 4.57
C PHE A 13 -8.28 -18.26 5.93
N LEU A 14 -7.05 -17.87 6.27
CA LEU A 14 -6.47 -18.10 7.60
C LEU A 14 -7.30 -17.44 8.71
N TRP A 15 -8.00 -16.34 8.40
CA TRP A 15 -8.88 -15.66 9.35
C TRP A 15 -10.15 -16.45 9.68
N ASN A 16 -10.47 -17.51 8.96
CA ASN A 16 -11.58 -18.41 9.31
C ASN A 16 -11.16 -19.49 10.32
N ASN A 17 -9.90 -19.52 10.76
CA ASN A 17 -9.42 -20.47 11.75
C ASN A 17 -9.40 -19.82 13.14
N ASP A 18 -10.29 -20.28 14.02
CA ASP A 18 -10.45 -19.73 15.38
C ASP A 18 -9.15 -19.73 16.20
N HIS A 19 -8.28 -20.72 16.00
CA HIS A 19 -6.99 -20.77 16.69
C HIS A 19 -6.06 -19.64 16.23
N ILE A 20 -5.98 -19.41 14.91
CA ILE A 20 -5.21 -18.30 14.34
C ILE A 20 -5.78 -16.96 14.81
N VAL A 21 -7.11 -16.80 14.79
CA VAL A 21 -7.79 -15.59 15.25
C VAL A 21 -7.51 -15.34 16.74
N SER A 22 -7.55 -16.38 17.57
CA SER A 22 -7.24 -16.28 19.01
C SER A 22 -5.79 -15.82 19.25
N LEU A 23 -4.82 -16.41 18.55
CA LEU A 23 -3.42 -15.99 18.63
C LEU A 23 -3.22 -14.55 18.13
N ALA A 24 -3.92 -14.18 17.06
CA ALA A 24 -3.90 -12.82 16.54
C ALA A 24 -4.47 -11.82 17.55
N ALA A 25 -5.55 -12.18 18.26
CA ALA A 25 -6.16 -11.34 19.27
C ALA A 25 -5.25 -11.10 20.49
N GLN A 26 -4.49 -12.11 20.89
CA GLN A 26 -3.50 -11.99 21.97
C GLN A 26 -2.32 -11.09 21.59
N ASN A 27 -1.97 -11.02 20.31
CA ASN A 27 -0.80 -10.29 19.78
C ASN A 27 -1.20 -9.10 18.89
N ARG A 28 -2.44 -8.63 19.03
CA ARG A 28 -3.06 -7.66 18.10
C ARG A 28 -2.29 -6.34 17.99
N SER A 29 -1.67 -5.89 19.08
CA SER A 29 -0.84 -4.67 19.13
C SER A 29 0.36 -4.71 18.19
N VAL A 30 0.83 -5.91 17.80
CA VAL A 30 1.91 -6.10 16.84
C VAL A 30 1.37 -6.47 15.46
N ILE A 31 0.40 -7.39 15.40
CA ILE A 31 -0.11 -7.94 14.14
C ILE A 31 -0.90 -6.89 13.35
N LEU A 32 -1.84 -6.19 14.00
CA LEU A 32 -2.75 -5.28 13.31
C LEU A 32 -1.99 -4.15 12.59
N PRO A 33 -1.03 -3.43 13.22
CA PRO A 33 -0.24 -2.41 12.53
C PRO A 33 0.51 -2.92 11.28
N VAL A 34 0.98 -4.17 11.29
CA VAL A 34 1.74 -4.74 10.16
C VAL A 34 0.83 -5.03 8.97
N ILE A 35 -0.36 -5.58 9.20
CA ILE A 35 -1.26 -6.03 8.12
C ILE A 35 -2.24 -4.93 7.67
N TYR A 36 -2.46 -3.89 8.48
CA TYR A 36 -3.48 -2.87 8.24
C TYR A 36 -3.37 -2.25 6.84
N SER A 37 -2.15 -1.83 6.46
CA SER A 37 -1.91 -1.19 5.17
C SER A 37 -2.28 -2.09 3.98
N ALA A 38 -2.05 -3.40 4.10
CA ALA A 38 -2.41 -4.36 3.06
C ALA A 38 -3.93 -4.56 2.96
N LEU A 39 -4.61 -4.65 4.11
CA LEU A 39 -6.07 -4.74 4.15
C LEU A 39 -6.72 -3.49 3.54
N GLU A 40 -6.26 -2.29 3.92
CA GLU A 40 -6.83 -1.03 3.45
C GLU A 40 -6.55 -0.78 1.95
N LYS A 41 -5.42 -1.25 1.42
CA LYS A 41 -5.18 -1.22 -0.05
C LYS A 41 -6.12 -2.15 -0.79
N ASN A 42 -6.38 -3.34 -0.26
CA ASN A 42 -7.27 -4.31 -0.89
C ASN A 42 -8.73 -3.85 -0.90
N THR A 43 -9.20 -3.10 0.12
CA THR A 43 -10.57 -2.57 0.15
C THR A 43 -10.82 -1.49 -0.91
N ARG A 44 -9.78 -0.74 -1.31
CA ARG A 44 -9.87 0.38 -2.28
C ARG A 44 -10.09 -0.04 -3.74
N GLY A 45 -10.03 -1.34 -4.06
CA GLY A 45 -10.34 -1.79 -5.43
C GLY A 45 -9.58 -3.05 -5.85
N HIS A 46 -9.61 -4.11 -5.04
CA HIS A 46 -9.12 -5.41 -5.50
C HIS A 46 -10.00 -5.93 -6.66
N TRP A 47 -9.40 -6.33 -7.78
CA TRP A 47 -10.10 -6.73 -9.00
C TRP A 47 -10.92 -8.02 -8.87
N ASN A 48 -10.60 -8.87 -7.88
CA ASN A 48 -11.36 -10.06 -7.54
C ASN A 48 -12.33 -9.80 -6.36
N GLN A 49 -13.62 -10.05 -6.60
CA GLN A 49 -14.70 -9.84 -5.63
C GLN A 49 -14.62 -10.74 -4.39
N ALA A 50 -14.18 -11.99 -4.51
CA ALA A 50 -14.06 -12.90 -3.37
C ALA A 50 -12.97 -12.45 -2.40
N VAL A 51 -11.80 -12.07 -2.93
CA VAL A 51 -10.70 -11.49 -2.15
C VAL A 51 -11.13 -10.18 -1.50
N HIS A 52 -11.91 -9.35 -2.20
CA HIS A 52 -12.47 -8.11 -1.64
C HIS A 52 -13.39 -8.41 -0.44
N SER A 53 -14.34 -9.34 -0.59
CA SER A 53 -15.24 -9.76 0.50
C SER A 53 -14.48 -10.36 1.69
N LEU A 54 -13.49 -11.24 1.44
CA LEU A 54 -12.65 -11.82 2.50
C LEU A 54 -11.83 -10.75 3.23
N THR A 55 -11.31 -9.76 2.50
CA THR A 55 -10.60 -8.61 3.08
C THR A 55 -11.53 -7.80 3.98
N LEU A 56 -12.76 -7.51 3.55
CA LEU A 56 -13.74 -6.77 4.35
C LEU A 56 -14.09 -7.52 5.63
N ASN A 57 -14.25 -8.84 5.56
CA ASN A 57 -14.50 -9.68 6.74
C ASN A 57 -13.33 -9.62 7.73
N ALA A 58 -12.10 -9.81 7.26
CA ALA A 58 -10.90 -9.70 8.10
C ALA A 58 -10.76 -8.30 8.73
N ARG A 59 -10.99 -7.25 7.94
CA ARG A 59 -10.96 -5.86 8.42
C ARG A 59 -12.01 -5.61 9.51
N LYS A 60 -13.24 -6.11 9.32
CA LYS A 60 -14.32 -5.99 10.31
C LYS A 60 -13.96 -6.73 11.60
N MET A 61 -13.43 -7.94 11.51
CA MET A 61 -12.96 -8.71 12.66
C MET A 61 -11.93 -7.94 13.49
N PHE A 62 -10.93 -7.33 12.85
CA PHE A 62 -9.92 -6.55 13.57
C PHE A 62 -10.48 -5.28 14.20
N LEU A 63 -11.46 -4.64 13.55
CA LEU A 63 -12.16 -3.49 14.11
C LEU A 63 -12.98 -3.87 15.36
N GLU A 64 -13.69 -4.99 15.32
CA GLU A 64 -14.49 -5.50 16.45
C GLU A 64 -13.60 -5.99 17.61
N MET A 65 -12.41 -6.49 17.28
CA MET A 65 -11.44 -7.00 18.26
C MET A 65 -10.81 -5.89 19.12
N ASP A 66 -10.46 -4.76 18.49
CA ASP A 66 -9.87 -3.62 19.19
C ASP A 66 -10.06 -2.33 18.39
N GLN A 67 -11.14 -1.63 18.69
CA GLN A 67 -11.53 -0.42 17.96
C GLN A 67 -10.49 0.69 18.10
N GLU A 68 -9.92 0.87 19.28
CA GLU A 68 -8.95 1.94 19.56
C GLU A 68 -7.67 1.72 18.75
N LEU A 69 -7.11 0.51 18.82
CA LEU A 69 -5.92 0.15 18.05
C LEU A 69 -6.17 0.25 16.54
N PHE A 70 -7.36 -0.13 16.08
CA PHE A 70 -7.73 0.00 14.68
C PHE A 70 -7.76 1.46 14.22
N GLN A 71 -8.37 2.36 14.99
CA GLN A 71 -8.38 3.79 14.64
C GLN A 71 -6.97 4.40 14.65
N GLU A 72 -6.12 3.98 15.58
CA GLU A 72 -4.73 4.42 15.61
C GLU A 72 -3.95 3.96 14.36
N CYS A 73 -4.13 2.70 13.94
CA CYS A 73 -3.54 2.20 12.69
C CYS A 73 -4.06 2.97 11.47
N LYS A 74 -5.36 3.30 11.44
CA LYS A 74 -5.97 4.12 10.39
C LYS A 74 -5.32 5.50 10.29
N ARG A 75 -5.22 6.21 11.42
CA ARG A 75 -4.60 7.54 11.49
C ARG A 75 -3.15 7.50 11.00
N ARG A 76 -2.36 6.54 11.48
CA ARG A 76 -0.97 6.35 11.04
C ARG A 76 -0.86 6.11 9.53
N TYR A 77 -1.73 5.27 8.98
CA TYR A 77 -1.76 4.99 7.55
C TYR A 77 -2.10 6.24 6.71
N GLU A 78 -3.08 7.04 7.14
CA GLU A 78 -3.43 8.31 6.49
C GLU A 78 -2.26 9.31 6.51
N GLU A 79 -1.54 9.42 7.63
CA GLU A 79 -0.34 10.26 7.74
C GLU A 79 0.79 9.78 6.82
N GLU A 80 1.01 8.48 6.72
CA GLU A 80 1.99 7.88 5.82
C GLU A 80 1.64 8.14 4.34
N GLU A 81 0.37 8.06 3.96
CA GLU A 81 -0.10 8.37 2.60
C GLU A 81 0.14 9.85 2.25
N VAL A 82 -0.14 10.76 3.17
CA VAL A 82 0.16 12.20 2.98
C VAL A 82 1.66 12.42 2.81
N LYS A 83 2.49 11.83 3.68
CA LYS A 83 3.96 11.93 3.56
C LYS A 83 4.48 11.35 2.24
N ALA A 84 3.94 10.21 1.80
CA ALA A 84 4.31 9.58 0.54
C ALA A 84 3.96 10.46 -0.66
N ARG A 85 2.77 11.08 -0.66
CA ARG A 85 2.33 12.02 -1.70
C ARG A 85 3.25 13.25 -1.77
N LEU A 86 3.52 13.89 -0.64
CA LEU A 86 4.43 15.06 -0.59
C LEU A 86 5.85 14.70 -1.04
N ALA A 87 6.33 13.50 -0.72
CA ALA A 87 7.63 13.02 -1.19
C ALA A 87 7.63 12.78 -2.71
N GLN A 88 6.52 12.31 -3.28
CA GLN A 88 6.36 12.14 -4.73
C GLN A 88 6.33 13.48 -5.46
N GLU A 89 5.53 14.44 -4.99
CA GLU A 89 5.48 15.80 -5.55
C GLU A 89 6.87 16.47 -5.53
N ARG A 90 7.61 16.33 -4.42
CA ARG A 90 8.99 16.82 -4.34
C ARG A 90 9.92 16.16 -5.35
N ARG A 91 9.78 14.84 -5.59
CA ARG A 91 10.56 14.14 -6.62
C ARG A 91 10.23 14.66 -8.01
N GLU A 92 8.95 14.85 -8.32
CA GLU A 92 8.49 15.37 -9.62
C GLU A 92 9.01 16.78 -9.89
N LEU A 93 8.92 17.70 -8.92
CA LEU A 93 9.48 19.04 -9.03
C LEU A 93 11.01 19.02 -9.22
N THR A 94 11.69 18.10 -8.55
CA THR A 94 13.14 17.93 -8.71
C THR A 94 13.48 17.47 -10.13
N TRP A 95 12.74 16.49 -10.66
CA TRP A 95 12.91 16.00 -12.03
C TRP A 95 12.64 17.06 -13.08
N GLN A 96 11.57 17.85 -12.95
CA GLN A 96 11.26 18.96 -13.86
C GLN A 96 12.39 20.00 -13.89
N ARG A 97 12.97 20.34 -12.75
CA ARG A 97 14.12 21.27 -12.69
C ARG A 97 15.35 20.69 -13.39
N LEU A 98 15.62 19.40 -13.21
CA LEU A 98 16.72 18.71 -13.88
C LEU A 98 16.54 18.70 -15.41
N GLU A 99 15.33 18.44 -15.91
CA GLU A 99 15.02 18.49 -17.34
C GLU A 99 15.22 19.89 -17.94
N VAL A 100 14.82 20.95 -17.22
CA VAL A 100 15.05 22.34 -17.64
C VAL A 100 16.55 22.68 -17.68
N VAL A 101 17.34 22.20 -16.73
CA VAL A 101 18.80 22.42 -16.73
C VAL A 101 19.45 21.62 -17.87
N ALA A 102 19.08 20.36 -18.06
CA ALA A 102 19.60 19.51 -19.12
C ALA A 102 19.32 20.10 -20.51
N SER A 103 18.09 20.54 -20.77
CA SER A 103 17.69 21.16 -22.04
C SER A 103 18.43 22.47 -22.33
N LYS A 104 18.76 23.27 -21.30
CA LYS A 104 19.58 24.49 -21.44
C LYS A 104 21.06 24.21 -21.60
N SER A 105 21.54 23.07 -21.10
CA SER A 105 22.95 22.67 -21.16
C SER A 105 23.34 21.96 -22.46
N MET A 106 22.38 21.63 -23.35
CA MET A 106 22.68 21.12 -24.69
C MET A 106 23.56 22.13 -25.43
N PRO A 107 24.86 21.83 -25.64
CA PRO A 107 25.71 22.69 -26.43
C PRO A 107 25.23 22.65 -27.88
N SER A 108 25.32 23.78 -28.57
CA SER A 108 25.23 23.89 -30.02
C SER A 108 26.41 23.16 -30.72
N GLN A 109 26.56 21.85 -30.48
CA GLN A 109 27.58 20.98 -31.07
C GLN A 109 26.98 19.76 -31.78
N ALA A 110 25.70 19.80 -32.15
CA ALA A 110 25.16 18.88 -33.16
C ALA A 110 25.44 19.36 -34.61
N VAL A 111 26.28 20.38 -34.79
CA VAL A 111 26.84 20.77 -36.10
C VAL A 111 28.33 20.46 -36.09
N MET A 112 28.77 19.66 -37.07
CA MET A 112 30.11 19.07 -37.26
C MET A 112 30.29 17.78 -36.43
N VAL A 113 30.23 16.59 -37.03
CA VAL A 113 31.20 16.13 -38.04
C VAL A 113 30.50 15.41 -39.19
N ARG A 114 30.69 15.94 -40.40
CA ARG A 114 30.59 15.21 -41.68
C ARG A 114 31.75 14.20 -41.74
N ASN A 115 31.45 12.95 -42.06
CA ASN A 115 32.09 12.15 -43.13
C ASN A 115 31.45 10.77 -43.20
#